data_AF-A0A838N426-F1
#
_entry.id   AF-A0A838N426-F1
#
_cell.length_a   1.000
_cell.length_b   1.000
_cell.length_c   1.000
_cell.angle_alpha   90.00
_cell.angle_beta   90.00
_cell.angle_gamma   90.00
#
_symmetry.space_group_name_H-M   'P 1'
#
loop_
_entity.id
_entity.type
_entity.pdbx_description
1 polymer ?
#
loop_
_entity_poly.entity_id
_entity_poly.type
_entity_poly.pdbx_seq_one_letter_code
_entity_poly.pdbx_strand_id
1 'polypeptide(L)'
;MTRLTALLALCLLTLHCASAPARAEESFTGGKWRVMRTGHYEVHTDLERALAEDLGKRLEVMHREYSTRLSDFQQSGKEEPVYQVYLFANKSDYHELTGNRFSNTGGVYMSHKKVLAAFLENQGRDALRRTLQHEAFHQFALTTINDELPVWLNEGMAEYFAEGIWTGNGFMVGQVAPRRIRQLQSDMSSKKLVPFRELLAMSLDEWNESLSGNSQRGAVHYNQTWAMVHFLVHGANGTEPYRKRLTHMLKLLHTGTPGDEAFRQAFSDNIEGFQTRFVEYANELKATPEATMIERQDVLADMLTALSTQNELQFDSFTRFRRAVTEGGFRLHYSKGSVDWKTESNPSVYFTDMAGRPLGPSALYFDNRAGGPLPDIVCRAGNLHLRTRFYKLGDTIDHEILTSD
;
A
#
# COMPACT_ATOMS: atom_id res chain seq x y z
N MET A 1 78.40 2.26 -15.06
CA MET A 1 77.73 2.30 -13.74
C MET A 1 76.29 2.76 -13.97
N THR A 2 75.30 1.92 -13.61
CA THR A 2 73.90 2.27 -13.22
C THR A 2 73.11 3.23 -14.14
N ARG A 3 71.94 2.95 -14.73
CA ARG A 3 70.82 2.04 -14.46
C ARG A 3 69.94 1.98 -15.72
N LEU A 4 69.32 0.82 -15.98
CA LEU A 4 68.19 0.66 -16.90
C LEU A 4 66.99 1.53 -16.44
N THR A 5 66.42 2.30 -17.36
CA THR A 5 65.08 2.90 -17.26
C THR A 5 64.13 2.04 -18.09
N ALA A 6 63.38 1.16 -17.42
CA ALA A 6 62.28 0.42 -18.03
C ALA A 6 60.97 1.19 -17.83
N LEU A 7 60.28 1.44 -18.94
CA LEU A 7 58.88 1.83 -19.00
C LEU A 7 58.02 0.77 -18.27
N LEU A 8 57.11 1.21 -17.40
CA LEU A 8 55.91 0.44 -17.09
C LEU A 8 54.69 1.30 -17.38
N ALA A 9 54.00 0.98 -18.47
CA ALA A 9 52.64 1.41 -18.74
C ALA A 9 51.71 0.63 -17.80
N LEU A 10 51.05 1.35 -16.88
CA LEU A 10 50.08 0.77 -15.96
C LEU A 10 48.71 0.74 -16.66
N CYS A 11 48.31 -0.43 -17.17
CA CYS A 11 46.94 -0.70 -17.58
C CYS A 11 46.04 -0.72 -16.35
N LEU A 12 45.22 0.32 -16.18
CA LEU A 12 44.07 0.32 -15.25
C LEU A 12 42.96 -0.57 -15.83
N LEU A 13 42.87 -1.81 -15.36
CA LEU A 13 41.65 -2.61 -15.49
C LEU A 13 40.60 -2.04 -14.53
N THR A 14 39.59 -1.38 -15.08
CA THR A 14 38.36 -1.04 -14.36
C THR A 14 37.50 -2.30 -14.24
N LEU A 15 37.59 -2.99 -13.09
CA LEU A 15 36.60 -3.99 -12.72
C LEU A 15 35.25 -3.29 -12.55
N HIS A 16 34.40 -3.41 -13.57
CA HIS A 16 32.97 -3.18 -13.43
C HIS A 16 32.39 -4.38 -12.69
N CYS A 17 32.21 -4.25 -11.37
CA CYS A 17 31.33 -5.14 -10.63
C CYS A 17 29.89 -4.85 -11.07
N ALA A 18 29.43 -5.56 -12.09
CA ALA A 18 28.01 -5.69 -12.38
C ALA A 18 27.38 -6.47 -11.22
N SER A 19 26.68 -5.76 -10.33
CA SER A 19 25.81 -6.38 -9.33
C SER A 19 24.68 -7.10 -10.06
N ALA A 20 24.79 -8.42 -10.18
CA ALA A 20 23.69 -9.27 -10.61
C ALA A 20 22.52 -9.10 -9.64
N PRO A 21 21.26 -9.06 -10.11
CA PRO A 21 20.12 -9.03 -9.22
C PRO A 21 20.17 -10.30 -8.35
N ALA A 22 20.14 -10.11 -7.02
CA ALA A 22 20.11 -11.20 -6.06
C ALA A 22 18.91 -12.10 -6.37
N ARG A 23 19.20 -13.32 -6.83
CA ARG A 23 18.20 -14.36 -7.06
C ARG A 23 17.87 -14.95 -5.70
N ALA A 24 16.60 -14.97 -5.30
CA ALA A 24 16.18 -15.56 -4.02
C ALA A 24 16.67 -17.01 -3.93
N GLU A 25 17.47 -17.34 -2.91
CA GLU A 25 17.86 -18.71 -2.62
C GLU A 25 16.69 -19.39 -1.87
N GLU A 26 16.05 -20.35 -2.55
CA GLU A 26 15.07 -21.23 -1.91
C GLU A 26 15.83 -22.32 -1.14
N SER A 27 15.85 -22.23 0.18
CA SER A 27 16.30 -23.34 1.04
C SER A 27 15.08 -24.11 1.53
N PHE A 28 14.89 -25.34 1.02
CA PHE A 28 13.89 -26.28 1.52
C PHE A 28 14.33 -26.85 2.87
N THR A 29 14.10 -26.13 3.95
CA THR A 29 14.20 -26.70 5.30
C THR A 29 12.86 -27.34 5.65
N GLY A 30 12.84 -28.63 5.99
CA GLY A 30 11.63 -29.47 6.15
C GLY A 30 10.66 -29.12 7.30
N GLY A 31 10.38 -27.85 7.53
CA GLY A 31 9.25 -27.38 8.33
C GLY A 31 7.93 -27.38 7.54
N LYS A 32 6.82 -27.05 8.22
CA LYS A 32 5.46 -26.93 7.66
C LYS A 32 5.40 -25.96 6.46
N TRP A 33 6.31 -24.98 6.40
CA TRP A 33 6.30 -23.85 5.45
C TRP A 33 7.59 -23.79 4.61
N ARG A 34 7.49 -23.30 3.36
CA ARG A 34 8.67 -22.99 2.54
C ARG A 34 9.33 -21.73 3.06
N VAL A 35 10.65 -21.67 2.96
CA VAL A 35 11.44 -20.49 3.32
C VAL A 35 12.06 -19.88 2.07
N MET A 36 11.73 -18.61 1.82
CA MET A 36 12.33 -17.80 0.77
C MET A 36 13.18 -16.70 1.43
N ARG A 37 14.46 -16.64 1.06
CA ARG A 37 15.40 -15.63 1.57
C ARG A 37 15.61 -14.53 0.55
N THR A 38 15.59 -13.28 1.00
CA THR A 38 15.93 -12.09 0.22
C THR A 38 17.09 -11.35 0.92
N GLY A 39 17.41 -10.12 0.49
CA GLY A 39 18.51 -9.34 1.07
C GLY A 39 18.32 -9.01 2.56
N HIS A 40 17.10 -8.65 2.96
CA HIS A 40 16.76 -8.22 4.32
C HIS A 40 15.71 -9.12 4.99
N TYR A 41 15.07 -10.05 4.27
CA TYR A 41 13.94 -10.81 4.79
C TYR A 41 14.11 -12.33 4.70
N GLU A 42 13.53 -13.02 5.68
CA GLU A 42 13.25 -14.45 5.63
C GLU A 42 11.73 -14.64 5.64
N VAL A 43 11.20 -15.09 4.51
CA VAL A 43 9.76 -15.25 4.28
C VAL A 43 9.37 -16.72 4.40
N HIS A 44 8.57 -17.04 5.40
CA HIS A 44 7.96 -18.34 5.65
C HIS A 44 6.56 -18.38 5.03
N THR A 45 6.31 -19.28 4.08
CA THR A 45 5.05 -19.24 3.33
C THR A 45 4.65 -20.57 2.69
N ASP A 46 3.34 -20.75 2.52
CA ASP A 46 2.69 -21.78 1.68
C ASP A 46 1.99 -21.18 0.44
N LEU A 47 2.06 -19.87 0.23
CA LEU A 47 1.55 -19.19 -0.96
C LEU A 47 2.19 -19.71 -2.25
N GLU A 48 1.47 -19.64 -3.37
CA GLU A 48 2.02 -19.99 -4.68
C GLU A 48 3.33 -19.23 -4.95
N ARG A 49 4.27 -19.89 -5.63
CA ARG A 49 5.63 -19.38 -5.85
C ARG A 49 5.65 -17.97 -6.46
N ALA A 50 4.85 -17.73 -7.50
CA ALA A 50 4.82 -16.44 -8.19
C ALA A 50 4.37 -15.29 -7.28
N LEU A 51 3.37 -15.54 -6.42
CA LEU A 51 2.91 -14.55 -5.44
C LEU A 51 3.95 -14.35 -4.33
N ALA A 52 4.56 -15.43 -3.82
CA ALA A 52 5.62 -15.32 -2.82
C ALA A 52 6.81 -14.48 -3.34
N GLU A 53 7.27 -14.72 -4.58
CA GLU A 53 8.34 -13.96 -5.23
C GLU A 53 7.96 -12.48 -5.44
N ASP A 54 6.70 -12.17 -5.84
CA ASP A 54 6.18 -10.79 -5.93
C ASP A 54 6.22 -10.09 -4.57
N LEU A 55 5.71 -10.73 -3.51
CA LEU A 55 5.70 -10.16 -2.16
C LEU A 55 7.11 -9.98 -1.60
N GLY A 56 8.03 -10.92 -1.83
CA GLY A 56 9.44 -10.80 -1.44
C GLY A 56 10.14 -9.62 -2.12
N LYS A 57 9.95 -9.47 -3.44
CA LYS A 57 10.50 -8.32 -4.18
C LYS A 57 9.94 -6.99 -3.65
N ARG A 58 8.64 -6.95 -3.35
CA ARG A 58 7.98 -5.77 -2.79
C ARG A 58 8.54 -5.38 -1.41
N LEU A 59 8.78 -6.36 -0.52
CA LEU A 59 9.41 -6.13 0.78
C LEU A 59 10.79 -5.47 0.65
N GLU A 60 11.64 -5.98 -0.24
CA GLU A 60 12.97 -5.38 -0.51
C GLU A 60 12.88 -3.92 -1.00
N VAL A 61 11.91 -3.64 -1.86
CA VAL A 61 11.72 -2.30 -2.38
C VAL A 61 11.12 -1.36 -1.33
N MET A 62 10.18 -1.83 -0.50
CA MET A 62 9.65 -1.09 0.65
C MET A 62 10.77 -0.75 1.63
N HIS A 63 11.60 -1.72 1.99
CA HIS A 63 12.76 -1.51 2.86
C HIS A 63 13.65 -0.37 2.35
N ARG A 64 13.96 -0.36 1.05
CA ARG A 64 14.75 0.70 0.41
C ARG A 64 14.04 2.05 0.45
N GLU A 65 12.73 2.10 0.18
CA GLU A 65 11.94 3.34 0.25
C GLU A 65 11.94 3.92 1.67
N TYR A 66 11.73 3.09 2.69
CA TYR A 66 11.75 3.52 4.09
C TYR A 66 13.15 4.00 4.48
N SER A 67 14.19 3.21 4.18
CA SER A 67 15.60 3.55 4.45
C SER A 67 15.98 4.89 3.84
N THR A 68 15.59 5.13 2.59
CA THR A 68 15.90 6.39 1.91
C THR A 68 15.22 7.58 2.59
N ARG A 69 13.93 7.45 2.91
CA ARG A 69 13.10 8.54 3.46
C ARG A 69 13.38 8.82 4.93
N LEU A 70 13.84 7.81 5.67
CA LEU A 70 14.09 7.86 7.10
C LEU A 70 15.59 7.76 7.43
N SER A 71 16.45 8.04 6.44
CA SER A 71 17.92 7.99 6.57
C SER A 71 18.46 8.85 7.72
N ASP A 72 17.79 9.97 8.05
CA ASP A 72 18.10 10.82 9.21
C ASP A 72 18.02 10.09 10.57
N PHE A 73 17.31 8.96 10.64
CA PHE A 73 17.07 8.18 11.86
C PHE A 73 17.86 6.87 11.90
N GLN A 74 18.50 6.49 10.80
CA GLN A 74 19.28 5.27 10.74
C GLN A 74 20.57 5.41 11.58
N GLN A 75 20.79 4.45 12.47
CA GLN A 75 22.00 4.41 13.30
C GLN A 75 23.18 3.88 12.48
N SER A 76 24.15 4.74 12.17
CA SER A 76 25.36 4.34 11.44
C SER A 76 26.09 3.21 12.15
N GLY A 77 26.37 2.11 11.44
CA GLY A 77 27.19 1.00 11.94
C GLY A 77 26.44 -0.08 12.73
N LYS A 78 25.11 0.00 12.85
CA LYS A 78 24.30 -1.10 13.37
C LYS A 78 24.01 -2.09 12.26
N GLU A 79 24.28 -3.38 12.51
CA GLU A 79 23.91 -4.45 11.58
C GLU A 79 22.38 -4.57 11.54
N GLU A 80 21.81 -4.52 10.34
CA GLU A 80 20.37 -4.67 10.17
C GLU A 80 19.96 -6.12 10.44
N PRO A 81 18.90 -6.35 11.24
CA PRO A 81 18.44 -7.71 11.50
C PRO A 81 17.80 -8.30 10.24
N VAL A 82 17.86 -9.64 10.11
CA VAL A 82 17.04 -10.35 9.13
C VAL A 82 15.58 -10.33 9.61
N TYR A 83 14.72 -9.63 8.86
CA TYR A 83 13.32 -9.46 9.17
C TYR A 83 12.53 -10.75 8.92
N GLN A 84 11.78 -11.19 9.94
CA GLN A 84 10.98 -12.42 9.87
C GLN A 84 9.57 -12.11 9.38
N VAL A 85 9.13 -12.81 8.33
CA VAL A 85 7.84 -12.62 7.68
C VAL A 85 7.14 -13.95 7.48
N TYR A 86 5.86 -14.06 7.85
CA TYR A 86 5.04 -15.25 7.70
C TYR A 86 3.81 -14.93 6.85
N LEU A 87 3.72 -15.51 5.66
CA LEU A 87 2.64 -15.27 4.71
C LEU A 87 1.87 -16.57 4.47
N PHE A 88 0.62 -16.62 4.91
CA PHE A 88 -0.17 -17.83 4.87
C PHE A 88 -1.20 -17.80 3.74
N ALA A 89 -1.45 -18.93 3.10
CA ALA A 89 -2.59 -19.10 2.22
C ALA A 89 -3.89 -19.05 3.04
N ASN A 90 -3.92 -19.73 4.19
CA ASN A 90 -5.10 -19.93 5.01
C ASN A 90 -5.10 -19.09 6.30
N LYS A 91 -6.30 -18.67 6.73
CA LYS A 91 -6.50 -17.88 7.95
C LYS A 91 -6.18 -18.66 9.23
N SER A 92 -6.35 -19.99 9.21
CA SER A 92 -6.09 -20.86 10.36
C SER A 92 -4.63 -20.83 10.83
N ASP A 93 -3.68 -20.82 9.89
CA ASP A 93 -2.25 -20.84 10.23
C ASP A 93 -1.79 -19.48 10.79
N TYR A 94 -2.38 -18.40 10.26
CA TYR A 94 -2.25 -17.07 10.83
C TYR A 94 -2.77 -17.02 12.28
N HIS A 95 -3.93 -17.61 12.55
CA HIS A 95 -4.50 -17.69 13.90
C HIS A 95 -3.65 -18.53 14.87
N GLU A 96 -3.10 -19.64 14.39
CA GLU A 96 -2.17 -20.48 15.15
C GLU A 96 -0.92 -19.68 15.56
N LEU A 97 -0.28 -18.99 14.62
CA LEU A 97 0.91 -18.18 14.88
C LEU A 97 0.65 -17.01 15.84
N THR A 98 -0.50 -16.36 15.69
CA THR A 98 -0.88 -15.18 16.48
C THR A 98 -1.53 -15.52 17.82
N GLY A 99 -1.82 -16.80 18.09
CA GLY A 99 -2.53 -17.24 19.29
C GLY A 99 -3.94 -16.65 19.38
N ASN A 100 -4.62 -16.47 18.24
CA ASN A 100 -5.96 -15.87 18.11
C ASN A 100 -6.13 -14.42 18.61
N ARG A 101 -5.05 -13.70 18.95
CA ARG A 101 -5.15 -12.33 19.48
C ARG A 101 -5.55 -11.28 18.45
N PHE A 102 -5.29 -11.55 17.16
CA PHE A 102 -5.48 -10.60 16.05
C PHE A 102 -6.47 -11.13 14.99
N SER A 103 -7.49 -11.87 15.44
CA SER A 103 -8.37 -12.65 14.55
C SER A 103 -9.20 -11.85 13.54
N ASN A 104 -9.37 -10.55 13.80
CA ASN A 104 -10.14 -9.61 12.99
C ASN A 104 -9.27 -8.77 12.03
N THR A 105 -7.96 -9.02 11.96
CA THR A 105 -7.03 -8.29 11.09
C THR A 105 -6.62 -9.14 9.89
N GLY A 106 -6.21 -8.50 8.79
CA GLY A 106 -5.67 -9.21 7.62
C GLY A 106 -4.17 -9.53 7.73
N GLY A 107 -3.49 -8.88 8.66
CA GLY A 107 -2.08 -9.01 8.97
C GLY A 107 -1.75 -8.27 10.26
N VAL A 108 -0.57 -8.52 10.80
CA VAL A 108 -0.07 -7.87 12.02
C VAL A 108 1.46 -7.93 12.09
N TYR A 109 2.07 -6.87 12.58
CA TYR A 109 3.43 -6.87 13.08
C TYR A 109 3.44 -7.04 14.61
N MET A 110 3.99 -8.15 15.09
CA MET A 110 4.13 -8.46 16.51
C MET A 110 5.52 -8.04 17.01
N SER A 111 5.65 -6.81 17.53
CA SER A 111 6.91 -6.25 18.03
C SER A 111 7.65 -7.17 19.02
N HIS A 112 6.94 -7.75 20.00
CA HIS A 112 7.50 -8.68 20.99
C HIS A 112 8.07 -9.98 20.40
N LYS A 113 7.60 -10.41 19.22
CA LYS A 113 8.15 -11.55 18.46
C LYS A 113 9.09 -11.11 17.32
N LYS A 114 9.10 -9.81 16.98
CA LYS A 114 9.75 -9.23 15.79
C LYS A 114 9.32 -9.91 14.49
N VAL A 115 8.05 -10.30 14.41
CA VAL A 115 7.48 -11.06 13.29
C VAL A 115 6.36 -10.27 12.63
N LEU A 116 6.41 -10.17 11.30
CA LEU A 116 5.28 -9.78 10.47
C LEU A 116 4.51 -11.04 10.06
N ALA A 117 3.19 -11.03 10.18
CA ALA A 117 2.33 -12.12 9.71
C ALA A 117 1.14 -11.59 8.91
N ALA A 118 0.78 -12.24 7.81
CA ALA A 118 -0.42 -11.95 7.02
C ALA A 118 -0.95 -13.22 6.34
N PHE A 119 -2.19 -13.17 5.82
CA PHE A 119 -2.78 -14.30 5.09
C PHE A 119 -3.54 -13.88 3.83
N LEU A 120 -3.78 -14.81 2.90
CA LEU A 120 -4.47 -14.52 1.63
C LEU A 120 -5.99 -14.75 1.69
N GLU A 121 -6.43 -15.84 2.33
CA GLU A 121 -7.82 -16.31 2.33
C GLU A 121 -8.84 -15.19 2.55
N ASN A 122 -9.79 -15.06 1.61
CA ASN A 122 -10.88 -14.07 1.63
C ASN A 122 -10.45 -12.58 1.68
N GLN A 123 -9.17 -12.27 1.55
CA GLN A 123 -8.68 -10.88 1.44
C GLN A 123 -8.55 -10.44 -0.02
N GLY A 124 -8.13 -11.35 -0.90
CA GLY A 124 -7.70 -11.03 -2.26
C GLY A 124 -6.26 -10.54 -2.31
N ARG A 125 -5.59 -10.73 -3.46
CA ARG A 125 -4.15 -10.47 -3.60
C ARG A 125 -3.78 -9.01 -3.43
N ASP A 126 -4.60 -8.08 -3.92
CA ASP A 126 -4.33 -6.65 -3.81
C ASP A 126 -4.49 -6.14 -2.38
N ALA A 127 -5.45 -6.69 -1.62
CA ALA A 127 -5.56 -6.39 -0.20
C ALA A 127 -4.37 -6.94 0.59
N LEU A 128 -3.94 -8.18 0.31
CA LEU A 128 -2.75 -8.77 0.94
C LEU A 128 -1.50 -7.92 0.68
N ARG A 129 -1.28 -7.48 -0.57
CA ARG A 129 -0.17 -6.57 -0.91
C ARG A 129 -0.23 -5.29 -0.08
N ARG A 130 -1.39 -4.65 -0.01
CA ARG A 130 -1.59 -3.41 0.77
C ARG A 130 -1.32 -3.63 2.26
N THR A 131 -1.85 -4.71 2.84
CA THR A 131 -1.60 -5.13 4.22
C THR A 131 -0.09 -5.34 4.44
N LEU A 132 0.59 -5.99 3.51
CA LEU A 132 2.03 -6.22 3.63
C LEU A 132 2.83 -4.91 3.69
N GLN A 133 2.48 -3.90 2.89
CA GLN A 133 3.15 -2.59 2.94
C GLN A 133 2.85 -1.83 4.24
N HIS A 134 1.65 -2.00 4.80
CA HIS A 134 1.29 -1.44 6.10
C HIS A 134 2.15 -2.07 7.21
N GLU A 135 2.16 -3.40 7.31
CA GLU A 135 2.87 -4.10 8.39
C GLU A 135 4.40 -4.01 8.24
N ALA A 136 4.92 -3.97 7.01
CA ALA A 136 6.35 -3.79 6.75
C ALA A 136 6.85 -2.43 7.25
N PHE A 137 6.01 -1.40 7.21
CA PHE A 137 6.34 -0.11 7.81
C PHE A 137 6.50 -0.23 9.32
N HIS A 138 5.57 -0.88 10.04
CA HIS A 138 5.73 -1.07 11.49
C HIS A 138 7.01 -1.83 11.85
N GLN A 139 7.31 -2.87 11.08
CA GLN A 139 8.53 -3.66 11.26
C GLN A 139 9.80 -2.80 11.10
N PHE A 140 9.83 -1.91 10.10
CA PHE A 140 10.95 -1.01 9.85
C PHE A 140 11.02 0.16 10.85
N ALA A 141 9.87 0.76 11.19
CA ALA A 141 9.79 1.90 12.08
C ALA A 141 10.27 1.56 13.49
N LEU A 142 9.94 0.37 13.99
CA LEU A 142 10.40 -0.12 15.29
C LEU A 142 11.94 -0.19 15.37
N THR A 143 12.60 -0.61 14.29
CA THR A 143 14.05 -0.79 14.29
C THR A 143 14.82 0.51 14.03
N THR A 144 14.17 1.50 13.42
CA THR A 144 14.82 2.71 12.88
C THR A 144 14.47 3.99 13.62
N ILE A 145 13.19 4.23 13.95
CA ILE A 145 12.77 5.50 14.55
C ILE A 145 12.78 5.41 16.07
N ASN A 146 11.78 4.76 16.66
CA ASN A 146 11.59 4.57 18.09
C ASN A 146 10.46 3.54 18.29
N ASP A 147 10.46 2.79 19.39
CA ASP A 147 9.37 1.89 19.77
C ASP A 147 8.18 2.61 20.43
N GLU A 148 8.32 3.89 20.74
CA GLU A 148 7.29 4.72 21.40
C GLU A 148 6.65 5.78 20.48
N LEU A 149 6.48 5.49 19.18
CA LEU A 149 5.71 6.39 18.31
C LEU A 149 4.26 6.54 18.80
N PRO A 150 3.70 7.77 18.80
CA PRO A 150 2.29 7.97 19.09
C PRO A 150 1.42 7.15 18.13
N VAL A 151 0.38 6.50 18.64
CA VAL A 151 -0.44 5.53 17.88
C VAL A 151 -0.96 6.14 16.58
N TRP A 152 -1.52 7.35 16.65
CA TRP A 152 -2.06 8.04 15.46
C TRP A 152 -1.00 8.24 14.36
N LEU A 153 0.25 8.49 14.76
CA LEU A 153 1.34 8.77 13.83
C LEU A 153 1.91 7.47 13.26
N ASN A 154 2.06 6.44 14.10
CA ASN A 154 2.52 5.12 13.67
C ASN A 154 1.54 4.52 12.64
N GLU A 155 0.25 4.50 12.96
CA GLU A 155 -0.82 3.99 12.08
C GLU A 155 -1.01 4.86 10.85
N GLY A 156 -0.98 6.20 11.02
CA GLY A 156 -1.10 7.12 9.90
C GLY A 156 0.04 7.01 8.89
N MET A 157 1.29 6.79 9.35
CA MET A 157 2.43 6.55 8.47
C MET A 157 2.34 5.17 7.81
N ALA A 158 1.95 4.13 8.54
CA ALA A 158 1.72 2.80 7.98
C ALA A 158 0.69 2.84 6.85
N GLU A 159 -0.44 3.53 7.06
CA GLU A 159 -1.46 3.74 6.03
C GLU A 159 -0.98 4.61 4.87
N TYR A 160 -0.17 5.65 5.14
CA TYR A 160 0.42 6.48 4.10
C TYR A 160 1.29 5.67 3.13
N PHE A 161 2.11 4.75 3.65
CA PHE A 161 2.90 3.84 2.83
C PHE A 161 2.08 2.70 2.21
N ALA A 162 1.01 2.25 2.88
CA ALA A 162 0.06 1.28 2.34
C ALA A 162 -0.62 1.78 1.05
N GLU A 163 -0.84 3.08 0.90
CA GLU A 163 -1.35 3.68 -0.35
C GLU A 163 -0.30 3.80 -1.47
N GLY A 164 0.96 3.46 -1.21
CA GLY A 164 2.01 3.49 -2.23
C GLY A 164 1.67 2.59 -3.42
N ILE A 165 1.67 3.16 -4.64
CA ILE A 165 1.43 2.41 -5.87
C ILE A 165 2.74 1.77 -6.33
N TRP A 166 2.74 0.44 -6.47
CA TRP A 166 3.85 -0.29 -7.06
C TRP A 166 4.06 0.09 -8.52
N THR A 167 5.32 0.25 -8.94
CA THR A 167 5.69 0.62 -10.32
C THR A 167 6.46 -0.47 -11.06
N GLY A 168 6.57 -1.68 -10.50
CA GLY A 168 7.42 -2.76 -11.01
C GLY A 168 8.85 -2.78 -10.43
N ASN A 169 9.37 -1.62 -10.01
CA ASN A 169 10.71 -1.47 -9.44
C ASN A 169 10.80 -0.49 -8.25
N GLY A 170 9.70 0.17 -7.91
CA GLY A 170 9.61 1.23 -6.91
C GLY A 170 8.18 1.41 -6.40
N PHE A 171 8.00 2.42 -5.55
CA PHE A 171 6.68 2.87 -5.10
C PHE A 171 6.48 4.36 -5.38
N MET A 172 5.34 4.68 -6.01
CA MET A 172 4.81 6.04 -6.00
C MET A 172 4.09 6.26 -4.67
N VAL A 173 4.77 6.89 -3.73
CA VAL A 173 4.27 7.19 -2.39
C VAL A 173 3.49 8.52 -2.37
N GLY A 174 2.56 8.69 -1.42
CA GLY A 174 1.74 9.89 -1.31
C GLY A 174 0.57 9.93 -2.28
N GLN A 175 0.12 8.75 -2.72
CA GLN A 175 -1.04 8.61 -3.59
C GLN A 175 -2.33 8.72 -2.77
N VAL A 176 -3.37 9.21 -3.43
CA VAL A 176 -4.69 9.39 -2.81
C VAL A 176 -5.70 8.55 -3.56
N ALA A 177 -6.00 7.38 -3.03
CA ALA A 177 -7.00 6.50 -3.61
C ALA A 177 -8.42 7.10 -3.49
N PRO A 178 -9.27 7.03 -4.53
CA PRO A 178 -10.60 7.63 -4.45
C PRO A 178 -11.47 7.02 -3.32
N ARG A 179 -11.25 5.75 -2.95
CA ARG A 179 -11.87 5.16 -1.75
C ARG A 179 -11.57 5.89 -0.43
N ARG A 180 -10.36 6.46 -0.27
CA ARG A 180 -9.99 7.24 0.93
C ARG A 180 -10.76 8.56 0.97
N ILE A 181 -10.91 9.21 -0.19
CA ILE A 181 -11.71 10.43 -0.33
C ILE A 181 -13.18 10.17 0.01
N ARG A 182 -13.78 9.11 -0.56
CA ARG A 182 -15.17 8.74 -0.27
C ARG A 182 -15.40 8.51 1.23
N GLN A 183 -14.52 7.76 1.87
CA GLN A 183 -14.59 7.51 3.30
C GLN A 183 -14.44 8.82 4.09
N LEU A 184 -13.44 9.65 3.77
CA LEU A 184 -13.16 10.90 4.48
C LEU A 184 -14.33 11.87 4.39
N GLN A 185 -14.92 12.02 3.20
CA GLN A 185 -16.11 12.85 2.99
C GLN A 185 -17.33 12.30 3.76
N SER A 186 -17.52 10.97 3.79
CA SER A 186 -18.58 10.33 4.58
C SER A 186 -18.41 10.60 6.08
N ASP A 187 -17.18 10.46 6.58
CA ASP A 187 -16.86 10.68 7.99
C ASP A 187 -17.06 12.14 8.39
N MET A 188 -16.62 13.09 7.55
CA MET A 188 -16.79 14.53 7.76
C MET A 188 -18.26 14.95 7.75
N SER A 189 -19.02 14.54 6.73
CA SER A 189 -20.45 14.85 6.61
C SER A 189 -21.29 14.25 7.75
N SER A 190 -20.88 13.09 8.26
CA SER A 190 -21.52 12.43 9.39
C SER A 190 -20.99 12.89 10.76
N LYS A 191 -20.06 13.85 10.79
CA LYS A 191 -19.38 14.34 12.01
C LYS A 191 -18.77 13.22 12.85
N LYS A 192 -18.18 12.23 12.19
CA LYS A 192 -17.56 11.05 12.83
C LYS A 192 -16.07 11.21 13.12
N LEU A 193 -15.41 12.24 12.59
CA LEU A 193 -13.99 12.47 12.86
C LEU A 193 -13.74 12.62 14.37
N VAL A 194 -12.69 11.94 14.84
CA VAL A 194 -12.21 12.04 16.23
C VAL A 194 -11.62 13.44 16.44
N PRO A 195 -12.00 14.17 17.50
CA PRO A 195 -11.33 15.41 17.84
C PRO A 195 -9.81 15.20 18.00
N PHE A 196 -8.99 16.10 17.46
CA PHE A 196 -7.55 15.98 17.48
C PHE A 196 -6.98 15.92 18.89
N ARG A 197 -7.60 16.60 19.86
CA ARG A 197 -7.21 16.48 21.27
C ARG A 197 -7.31 15.04 21.78
N GLU A 198 -8.37 14.33 21.39
CA GLU A 198 -8.56 12.92 21.75
C GLU A 198 -7.60 12.04 20.94
N LEU A 199 -7.50 12.25 19.62
CA LEU A 199 -6.64 11.46 18.74
C LEU A 199 -5.15 11.53 19.12
N LEU A 200 -4.66 12.72 19.47
CA LEU A 200 -3.27 12.94 19.87
C LEU A 200 -2.94 12.33 21.24
N ALA A 201 -3.93 12.20 22.12
CA ALA A 201 -3.79 11.64 23.46
C ALA A 201 -4.10 10.14 23.54
N MET A 202 -4.62 9.56 22.44
CA MET A 202 -5.11 8.18 22.40
C MET A 202 -3.98 7.17 22.66
N SER A 203 -4.18 6.33 23.67
CA SER A 203 -3.31 5.20 23.98
C SER A 203 -3.52 4.02 23.02
N LEU A 204 -2.60 3.07 23.03
CA LEU A 204 -2.72 1.84 22.23
C LEU A 204 -3.91 0.98 22.67
N ASP A 205 -4.21 0.95 23.97
CA ASP A 205 -5.34 0.19 24.51
C ASP A 205 -6.68 0.80 24.06
N GLU A 206 -6.83 2.12 24.14
CA GLU A 206 -8.03 2.84 23.65
C GLU A 206 -8.18 2.67 22.13
N TRP A 207 -7.08 2.73 21.38
CA TRP A 207 -7.09 2.45 19.94
C TRP A 207 -7.58 1.03 19.68
N ASN A 208 -7.01 0.02 20.33
CA ASN A 208 -7.40 -1.38 20.15
C ASN A 208 -8.87 -1.63 20.53
N GLU A 209 -9.36 -1.02 21.61
CA GLU A 209 -10.77 -1.09 22.01
C GLU A 209 -11.69 -0.53 20.92
N SER A 210 -11.28 0.58 20.27
CA SER A 210 -12.02 1.15 19.15
C SER A 210 -12.12 0.22 17.94
N LEU A 211 -11.13 -0.67 17.76
CA LEU A 211 -11.08 -1.65 16.68
C LEU A 211 -11.88 -2.93 17.00
N SER A 212 -11.91 -3.37 18.25
CA SER A 212 -12.51 -4.66 18.65
C SER A 212 -14.05 -4.64 18.71
N GLY A 213 -14.66 -3.48 18.95
CA GLY A 213 -16.10 -3.37 19.18
C GLY A 213 -16.95 -2.86 18.01
N ASN A 214 -16.36 -2.11 17.06
CA ASN A 214 -17.09 -1.50 15.95
C ASN A 214 -16.19 -1.27 14.73
N SER A 215 -16.36 -2.09 13.69
CA SER A 215 -15.59 -2.00 12.44
C SER A 215 -15.67 -0.63 11.75
N GLN A 216 -16.74 0.14 11.99
CA GLN A 216 -16.85 1.50 11.46
C GLN A 216 -15.95 2.50 12.19
N ARG A 217 -15.79 2.38 13.52
CA ARG A 217 -14.90 3.27 14.29
C ARG A 217 -13.45 3.07 13.86
N GLY A 218 -13.01 1.82 13.70
CA GLY A 218 -11.68 1.52 13.19
C GLY A 218 -11.43 2.09 11.80
N ALA A 219 -12.40 1.95 10.88
CA ALA A 219 -12.28 2.52 9.54
C ALA A 219 -12.10 4.06 9.56
N VAL A 220 -12.83 4.77 10.44
CA VAL A 220 -12.67 6.22 10.64
C VAL A 220 -11.28 6.55 11.17
N HIS A 221 -10.80 5.83 12.19
CA HIS A 221 -9.50 6.09 12.81
C HIS A 221 -8.35 5.92 11.82
N TYR A 222 -8.31 4.79 11.10
CA TYR A 222 -7.31 4.54 10.06
C TYR A 222 -7.37 5.58 8.93
N ASN A 223 -8.58 5.94 8.48
CA ASN A 223 -8.73 6.90 7.40
C ASN A 223 -8.38 8.34 7.81
N GLN A 224 -8.73 8.75 9.03
CA GLN A 224 -8.40 10.06 9.56
C GLN A 224 -6.89 10.21 9.83
N THR A 225 -6.24 9.21 10.43
CA THR A 225 -4.80 9.23 10.70
C THR A 225 -3.99 9.22 9.40
N TRP A 226 -4.38 8.43 8.40
CA TRP A 226 -3.85 8.51 7.04
C TRP A 226 -3.95 9.94 6.48
N ALA A 227 -5.15 10.55 6.52
CA ALA A 227 -5.38 11.88 5.97
C ALA A 227 -4.54 12.94 6.72
N MET A 228 -4.40 12.80 8.03
CA MET A 228 -3.60 13.69 8.87
C MET A 228 -2.11 13.60 8.52
N VAL A 229 -1.55 12.39 8.36
CA VAL A 229 -0.16 12.22 7.90
C VAL A 229 0.00 12.76 6.47
N HIS A 230 -0.95 12.50 5.59
CA HIS A 230 -0.93 13.04 4.23
C HIS A 230 -0.91 14.58 4.22
N PHE A 231 -1.74 15.22 5.07
CA PHE A 231 -1.72 16.66 5.31
C PHE A 231 -0.38 17.16 5.83
N LEU A 232 0.25 16.44 6.77
CA LEU A 232 1.55 16.80 7.32
C LEU A 232 2.68 16.69 6.29
N VAL A 233 2.61 15.71 5.39
CA VAL A 233 3.64 15.50 4.37
C VAL A 233 3.49 16.48 3.21
N HIS A 234 2.26 16.77 2.77
CA HIS A 234 2.00 17.50 1.51
C HIS A 234 1.37 18.89 1.70
N GLY A 235 0.77 19.16 2.85
CA GLY A 235 0.15 20.45 3.17
C GLY A 235 1.15 21.52 3.62
N ALA A 236 0.64 22.74 3.75
CA ALA A 236 1.40 23.89 4.21
C ALA A 236 0.52 24.84 5.06
N ASN A 237 1.16 25.64 5.92
CA ASN A 237 0.55 26.80 6.55
C ASN A 237 1.02 28.07 5.80
N GLY A 238 0.22 28.57 4.87
CA GLY A 238 0.68 29.59 3.94
C GLY A 238 1.81 29.05 3.06
N THR A 239 3.00 29.65 3.13
CA THR A 239 4.18 29.21 2.37
C THR A 239 5.06 28.21 3.13
N GLU A 240 4.79 27.94 4.41
CA GLU A 240 5.57 27.02 5.24
C GLU A 240 5.06 25.57 5.13
N PRO A 241 5.85 24.62 4.58
CA PRO A 241 5.42 23.22 4.47
C PRO A 241 5.41 22.52 5.83
N TYR A 242 4.35 21.76 6.13
CA TYR A 242 4.26 21.01 7.38
C TYR A 242 5.30 19.89 7.48
N ARG A 243 5.82 19.38 6.36
CA ARG A 243 6.81 18.29 6.34
C ARG A 243 8.04 18.58 7.19
N LYS A 244 8.49 19.85 7.25
CA LYS A 244 9.64 20.23 8.07
C LYS A 244 9.33 20.08 9.57
N ARG A 245 8.11 20.41 9.96
CA ARG A 245 7.61 20.25 11.34
C ARG A 245 7.40 18.78 11.67
N LEU A 246 6.90 17.97 10.73
CA LEU A 246 6.84 16.51 10.89
C LEU A 246 8.23 15.92 11.11
N THR A 247 9.23 16.29 10.30
CA THR A 247 10.61 15.85 10.53
C THR A 247 11.15 16.30 11.89
N HIS A 248 10.82 17.51 12.34
CA HIS A 248 11.20 17.99 13.68
C HIS A 248 10.55 17.14 14.78
N MET A 249 9.24 16.85 14.68
CA MET A 249 8.54 15.98 15.62
C MET A 249 9.17 14.59 15.67
N LEU A 250 9.47 13.98 14.52
CA LEU A 250 10.13 12.67 14.46
C LEU A 250 11.52 12.69 15.12
N LYS A 251 12.28 13.79 15.01
CA LYS A 251 13.57 13.95 15.70
C LYS A 251 13.40 14.04 17.22
N LEU A 252 12.39 14.76 17.70
CA LEU A 252 12.07 14.82 19.13
C LEU A 252 11.67 13.44 19.67
N LEU A 253 10.80 12.73 18.95
CA LEU A 253 10.39 11.36 19.30
C LEU A 253 11.57 10.40 19.31
N HIS A 254 12.46 10.48 18.32
CA HIS A 254 13.68 9.67 18.24
C HIS A 254 14.62 9.90 19.44
N THR A 255 14.63 11.11 20.01
CA THR A 255 15.42 11.44 21.21
C THR A 255 14.68 11.19 22.54
N GLY A 256 13.49 10.58 22.51
CA GLY A 256 12.73 10.19 23.70
C GLY A 256 11.77 11.26 24.26
N THR A 257 11.48 12.32 23.51
CA THR A 257 10.44 13.28 23.91
C THR A 257 9.06 12.62 23.80
N PRO A 258 8.21 12.68 24.84
CA PRO A 258 6.85 12.15 24.79
C PRO A 258 6.01 12.74 23.63
N GLY A 259 5.08 11.97 23.11
CA GLY A 259 4.34 12.30 21.89
C GLY A 259 3.57 13.61 21.89
N ASP A 260 2.89 13.91 22.99
CA ASP A 260 2.12 15.15 23.15
C ASP A 260 3.04 16.38 23.16
N GLU A 261 4.15 16.27 23.88
CA GLU A 261 5.16 17.30 23.98
C GLU A 261 5.91 17.51 22.66
N ALA A 262 6.27 16.42 21.98
CA ALA A 262 6.89 16.48 20.65
C ALA A 262 5.98 17.17 19.62
N PHE A 263 4.67 16.91 19.68
CA PHE A 263 3.69 17.59 18.83
C PHE A 263 3.63 19.11 19.12
N ARG A 264 3.49 19.49 20.40
CA ARG A 264 3.44 20.90 20.82
C ARG A 264 4.68 21.68 20.35
N GLN A 265 5.88 21.11 20.56
CA GLN A 265 7.14 21.73 20.15
C GLN A 265 7.30 21.86 18.63
N ALA A 266 6.82 20.89 17.86
CA ALA A 266 6.96 20.91 16.40
C ALA A 266 5.90 21.77 15.69
N PHE A 267 4.67 21.78 16.21
CA PHE A 267 3.52 22.43 15.58
C PHE A 267 3.06 23.65 16.36
N SER A 268 2.23 23.45 17.39
CA SER A 268 1.68 24.48 18.27
C SER A 268 0.76 23.84 19.32
N ASP A 269 0.49 24.57 20.41
CA ASP A 269 -0.56 24.23 21.39
C ASP A 269 -1.98 24.52 20.90
N ASN A 270 -2.13 25.25 19.79
CA ASN A 270 -3.43 25.53 19.18
C ASN A 270 -3.94 24.32 18.38
N ILE A 271 -4.28 23.24 19.08
CA ILE A 271 -4.78 21.98 18.51
C ILE A 271 -6.06 22.22 17.70
N GLU A 272 -6.97 23.06 18.18
CA GLU A 272 -8.23 23.36 17.48
C GLU A 272 -7.97 24.08 16.15
N GLY A 273 -7.08 25.09 16.14
CA GLY A 273 -6.68 25.76 14.91
C GLY A 273 -6.00 24.80 13.93
N PHE A 274 -5.17 23.88 14.43
CA PHE A 274 -4.55 22.84 13.60
C PHE A 274 -5.60 21.87 13.01
N GLN A 275 -6.62 21.48 13.79
CA GLN A 275 -7.74 20.68 13.31
C GLN A 275 -8.55 21.42 12.24
N THR A 276 -8.81 22.72 12.42
CA THR A 276 -9.48 23.54 11.38
C THR A 276 -8.70 23.51 10.07
N ARG A 277 -7.37 23.68 10.12
CA ARG A 277 -6.52 23.60 8.92
C ARG A 277 -6.53 22.23 8.27
N PHE A 278 -6.51 21.17 9.07
CA PHE A 278 -6.66 19.82 8.56
C PHE A 278 -8.01 19.63 7.84
N VAL A 279 -9.11 20.12 8.41
CA VAL A 279 -10.44 20.02 7.80
C VAL A 279 -10.51 20.81 6.49
N GLU A 280 -9.91 22.01 6.43
CA GLU A 280 -9.76 22.78 5.18
C GLU A 280 -9.04 21.95 4.11
N TYR A 281 -7.90 21.38 4.46
CA TYR A 281 -7.13 20.50 3.58
C TYR A 281 -7.92 19.27 3.12
N ALA A 282 -8.60 18.59 4.04
CA ALA A 282 -9.39 17.40 3.78
C ALA A 282 -10.56 17.66 2.82
N ASN A 283 -11.18 18.85 2.90
CA ASN A 283 -12.25 19.26 1.99
C ASN A 283 -11.77 19.46 0.55
N GLU A 284 -10.52 19.91 0.37
CA GLU A 284 -9.93 20.19 -0.94
C GLU A 284 -9.18 18.99 -1.54
N LEU A 285 -8.94 17.95 -0.73
CA LEU A 285 -8.17 16.78 -1.12
C LEU A 285 -8.85 16.03 -2.26
N LYS A 286 -8.07 15.73 -3.31
CA LYS A 286 -8.53 15.01 -4.50
C LYS A 286 -7.75 13.72 -4.66
N ALA A 287 -8.41 12.73 -5.26
CA ALA A 287 -7.73 11.51 -5.68
C ALA A 287 -6.63 11.84 -6.69
N THR A 288 -5.51 11.13 -6.60
CA THR A 288 -4.42 11.28 -7.56
C THR A 288 -4.80 10.63 -8.89
N PRO A 289 -4.27 11.13 -10.03
CA PRO A 289 -4.58 10.59 -11.35
C PRO A 289 -4.27 9.09 -11.46
N GLU A 290 -3.14 8.66 -10.94
CA GLU A 290 -2.69 7.27 -10.96
C GLU A 290 -3.60 6.35 -10.15
N ALA A 291 -3.93 6.73 -8.92
CA ALA A 291 -4.83 5.94 -8.09
C ALA A 291 -6.26 5.91 -8.66
N THR A 292 -6.68 6.99 -9.33
CA THR A 292 -7.96 7.03 -10.06
C THR A 292 -7.97 6.06 -11.23
N MET A 293 -6.88 5.97 -12.00
CA MET A 293 -6.77 5.01 -13.10
C MET A 293 -6.78 3.56 -12.62
N ILE A 294 -6.15 3.26 -11.48
CA ILE A 294 -6.23 1.93 -10.85
C ILE A 294 -7.67 1.61 -10.45
N GLU A 295 -8.40 2.54 -9.82
CA GLU A 295 -9.80 2.30 -9.48
C GLU A 295 -10.69 2.14 -10.72
N ARG A 296 -10.45 2.91 -11.80
CA ARG A 296 -11.19 2.72 -13.05
C ARG A 296 -10.95 1.33 -13.64
N GLN A 297 -9.72 0.85 -13.57
CA GLN A 297 -9.33 -0.49 -14.02
C GLN A 297 -10.02 -1.58 -13.17
N ASP A 298 -10.07 -1.39 -11.85
CA ASP A 298 -10.78 -2.24 -10.88
C ASP A 298 -12.28 -2.33 -11.22
N VAL A 299 -12.92 -1.19 -11.47
CA VAL A 299 -14.33 -1.13 -11.87
C VAL A 299 -14.58 -1.84 -13.20
N LEU A 300 -13.70 -1.68 -14.20
CA LEU A 300 -13.84 -2.42 -15.46
C LEU A 300 -13.77 -3.93 -15.24
N ALA A 301 -12.90 -4.38 -14.33
CA ALA A 301 -12.78 -5.78 -13.98
C ALA A 301 -14.04 -6.33 -13.30
N ASP A 302 -14.59 -5.60 -12.34
CA ASP A 302 -15.85 -5.95 -11.68
C ASP A 302 -17.02 -5.98 -12.67
N MET A 303 -17.07 -5.01 -13.60
CA MET A 303 -18.10 -4.97 -14.64
C MET A 303 -18.01 -6.17 -15.58
N LEU A 304 -16.80 -6.55 -16.00
CA LEU A 304 -16.60 -7.73 -16.82
C LEU A 304 -17.04 -8.99 -16.07
N THR A 305 -16.61 -9.16 -14.82
CA THR A 305 -17.00 -10.29 -13.97
C THR A 305 -18.51 -10.36 -13.81
N ALA A 306 -19.17 -9.26 -13.46
CA ALA A 306 -20.62 -9.23 -13.28
C ALA A 306 -21.37 -9.58 -14.57
N LEU A 307 -21.00 -8.96 -15.71
CA LEU A 307 -21.66 -9.23 -16.99
C LEU A 307 -21.43 -10.67 -17.47
N SER A 308 -20.26 -11.25 -17.21
CA SER A 308 -19.97 -12.63 -17.63
C SER A 308 -20.55 -13.70 -16.72
N THR A 309 -20.69 -13.43 -15.43
CA THR A 309 -21.19 -14.43 -14.45
C THR A 309 -22.68 -14.30 -14.16
N GLN A 310 -23.21 -13.08 -14.08
CA GLN A 310 -24.60 -12.81 -13.70
C GLN A 310 -25.51 -12.65 -14.92
N ASN A 311 -24.98 -12.09 -16.02
CA ASN A 311 -25.73 -11.91 -17.26
C ASN A 311 -25.35 -12.95 -18.34
N GLU A 312 -24.46 -13.88 -18.03
CA GLU A 312 -23.99 -14.96 -18.92
C GLU A 312 -23.46 -14.43 -20.28
N LEU A 313 -22.92 -13.20 -20.30
CA LEU A 313 -22.40 -12.58 -21.51
C LEU A 313 -20.95 -12.98 -21.76
N GLN A 314 -20.67 -13.41 -22.99
CA GLN A 314 -19.31 -13.67 -23.46
C GLN A 314 -18.83 -12.52 -24.35
N PHE A 315 -17.62 -12.03 -24.09
CA PHE A 315 -17.00 -10.94 -24.83
C PHE A 315 -15.77 -11.43 -25.58
N ASP A 316 -15.90 -11.50 -26.90
CA ASP A 316 -14.83 -11.84 -27.85
C ASP A 316 -13.90 -10.65 -28.17
N SER A 317 -14.31 -9.44 -27.81
CA SER A 317 -13.61 -8.20 -28.12
C SER A 317 -13.89 -7.13 -27.08
N PHE A 318 -12.87 -6.31 -26.81
CA PHE A 318 -12.98 -5.18 -25.89
C PHE A 318 -14.01 -4.15 -26.36
N THR A 319 -14.18 -4.00 -27.68
CA THR A 319 -15.20 -3.13 -28.27
C THR A 319 -16.62 -3.56 -27.91
N ARG A 320 -16.91 -4.87 -27.93
CA ARG A 320 -18.23 -5.40 -27.54
C ARG A 320 -18.48 -5.20 -26.05
N PHE A 321 -17.48 -5.43 -25.21
CA PHE A 321 -17.55 -5.17 -23.77
C PHE A 321 -17.82 -3.69 -23.49
N ARG A 322 -17.02 -2.78 -24.07
CA ARG A 322 -17.23 -1.33 -23.97
C ARG A 322 -18.65 -0.94 -24.34
N ARG A 323 -19.16 -1.44 -25.48
CA ARG A 323 -20.52 -1.15 -25.94
C ARG A 323 -21.58 -1.61 -24.93
N ALA A 324 -21.45 -2.83 -24.41
CA ALA A 324 -22.39 -3.35 -23.41
C ALA A 324 -22.43 -2.48 -22.15
N VAL A 325 -21.27 -2.00 -21.69
CA VAL A 325 -21.18 -1.10 -20.53
C VAL A 325 -21.76 0.28 -20.84
N THR A 326 -21.37 0.90 -21.96
CA THR A 326 -21.73 2.30 -22.25
C THR A 326 -23.15 2.46 -22.78
N GLU A 327 -23.56 1.66 -23.76
CA GLU A 327 -24.91 1.74 -24.35
C GLU A 327 -25.96 1.09 -23.45
N GLY A 328 -25.58 0.05 -22.70
CA GLY A 328 -26.44 -0.58 -21.71
C GLY A 328 -26.60 0.24 -20.42
N GLY A 329 -25.81 1.31 -20.23
CA GLY A 329 -25.83 2.11 -19.01
C GLY A 329 -25.50 1.27 -17.77
N PHE A 330 -24.63 0.26 -17.91
CA PHE A 330 -24.34 -0.69 -16.84
C PHE A 330 -23.64 -0.01 -15.67
N ARG A 331 -24.14 -0.23 -14.46
CA ARG A 331 -23.63 0.40 -13.25
C ARG A 331 -23.56 -0.60 -12.11
N LEU A 332 -22.49 -0.50 -11.34
CA LEU A 332 -22.31 -1.30 -10.13
C LEU A 332 -22.68 -0.48 -8.90
N HIS A 333 -23.11 -1.19 -7.87
CA HIS A 333 -23.34 -0.65 -6.54
C HIS A 333 -22.39 -1.33 -5.56
N TYR A 334 -21.66 -0.53 -4.81
CA TYR A 334 -20.70 -0.97 -3.83
C TYR A 334 -21.15 -0.55 -2.43
N SER A 335 -20.86 -1.41 -1.46
CA SER A 335 -21.05 -1.13 -0.04
C SER A 335 -19.81 -1.57 0.72
N LYS A 336 -19.25 -0.67 1.54
CA LYS A 336 -18.14 -0.99 2.45
C LYS A 336 -18.30 -0.23 3.77
N GLY A 337 -18.49 -0.97 4.85
CA GLY A 337 -18.73 -0.37 6.17
C GLY A 337 -20.03 0.44 6.17
N SER A 338 -19.94 1.76 6.38
CA SER A 338 -21.08 2.68 6.29
C SER A 338 -21.12 3.51 5.00
N VAL A 339 -20.27 3.18 4.01
CA VAL A 339 -20.16 3.94 2.77
C VAL A 339 -20.74 3.10 1.63
N ASP A 340 -21.78 3.65 1.00
CA ASP A 340 -22.39 3.12 -0.21
C ASP A 340 -22.13 4.06 -1.38
N TRP A 341 -21.74 3.52 -2.54
CA TRP A 341 -21.58 4.33 -3.74
C TRP A 341 -21.92 3.53 -4.99
N LYS A 342 -22.27 4.25 -6.05
CA LYS A 342 -22.50 3.67 -7.37
C LYS A 342 -21.38 4.12 -8.30
N THR A 343 -21.09 3.30 -9.30
CA THR A 343 -20.27 3.75 -10.42
C THR A 343 -20.89 4.99 -11.07
N GLU A 344 -20.03 5.81 -11.66
CA GLU A 344 -20.37 7.01 -12.42
C GLU A 344 -21.61 6.86 -13.31
N SER A 345 -22.42 7.91 -13.37
CA SER A 345 -23.67 7.91 -14.14
C SER A 345 -23.44 7.81 -15.65
N ASN A 346 -22.30 8.31 -16.13
CA ASN A 346 -21.81 8.12 -17.49
C ASN A 346 -20.68 7.07 -17.48
N PRO A 347 -20.93 5.80 -17.86
CA PRO A 347 -19.91 4.74 -17.85
C PRO A 347 -18.75 4.98 -18.82
N SER A 348 -18.88 5.92 -19.77
CA SER A 348 -17.81 6.23 -20.73
C SER A 348 -16.51 6.68 -20.04
N VAL A 349 -16.59 7.22 -18.83
CA VAL A 349 -15.45 7.68 -18.03
C VAL A 349 -14.43 6.58 -17.71
N TYR A 350 -14.86 5.31 -17.66
CA TYR A 350 -13.95 4.17 -17.44
C TYR A 350 -13.15 3.82 -18.69
N PHE A 351 -13.50 4.39 -19.84
CA PHE A 351 -12.85 4.15 -21.13
C PHE A 351 -12.09 5.38 -21.64
N THR A 352 -11.83 6.36 -20.77
CA THR A 352 -11.09 7.58 -21.10
C THR A 352 -9.88 7.76 -20.20
N ASP A 353 -8.92 8.56 -20.68
CA ASP A 353 -7.80 9.03 -19.86
C ASP A 353 -8.27 10.07 -18.82
N MET A 354 -7.31 10.58 -18.05
CA MET A 354 -7.58 11.60 -17.02
C MET A 354 -7.98 12.97 -17.58
N ALA A 355 -7.75 13.22 -18.89
CA ALA A 355 -8.22 14.41 -19.60
C ALA A 355 -9.59 14.19 -20.29
N GLY A 356 -10.20 13.02 -20.12
CA GLY A 356 -11.49 12.67 -20.73
C GLY A 356 -11.40 12.26 -22.21
N ARG A 357 -10.20 12.01 -22.74
CA ARG A 357 -10.03 11.55 -24.13
C ARG A 357 -10.24 10.03 -24.19
N PRO A 358 -11.00 9.51 -25.17
CA PRO A 358 -11.21 8.07 -25.31
C PRO A 358 -9.89 7.29 -25.48
N LEU A 359 -9.76 6.19 -24.74
CA LEU A 359 -8.65 5.26 -24.90
C LEU A 359 -8.90 4.39 -26.14
N GLY A 360 -7.92 4.39 -27.06
CA GLY A 360 -7.94 3.59 -28.26
C GLY A 360 -7.64 2.11 -28.02
N PRO A 361 -7.81 1.25 -29.04
CA PRO A 361 -7.61 -0.20 -28.91
C PRO A 361 -6.15 -0.62 -28.64
N SER A 362 -5.18 0.26 -28.81
CA SER A 362 -3.78 0.03 -28.39
C SER A 362 -3.53 0.39 -26.92
N ALA A 363 -4.41 1.19 -26.32
CA ALA A 363 -4.28 1.71 -24.97
C ALA A 363 -5.17 0.98 -23.96
N LEU A 364 -6.31 0.45 -24.38
CA LEU A 364 -7.21 -0.32 -23.52
C LEU A 364 -7.82 -1.48 -24.29
N TYR A 365 -7.45 -2.72 -23.94
CA TYR A 365 -7.80 -3.92 -24.71
C TYR A 365 -7.82 -5.19 -23.87
N PHE A 366 -8.40 -6.25 -24.44
CA PHE A 366 -8.33 -7.60 -23.88
C PHE A 366 -7.07 -8.32 -24.34
N ASP A 367 -6.43 -9.03 -23.42
CA ASP A 367 -5.35 -9.97 -23.71
C ASP A 367 -5.73 -11.36 -23.20
N ASN A 368 -5.80 -12.33 -24.12
CA ASN A 368 -6.30 -13.67 -23.82
C ASN A 368 -5.17 -14.53 -23.25
N ARG A 369 -5.21 -14.73 -21.94
CA ARG A 369 -4.31 -15.66 -21.26
C ARG A 369 -4.88 -17.07 -21.29
N ALA A 370 -4.10 -18.03 -21.79
CA ALA A 370 -4.48 -19.45 -21.78
C ALA A 370 -4.83 -19.91 -20.36
N GLY A 371 -6.00 -20.53 -20.19
CA GLY A 371 -6.49 -21.04 -18.90
C GLY A 371 -7.06 -19.98 -17.94
N GLY A 372 -7.09 -18.69 -18.31
CA GLY A 372 -7.77 -17.66 -17.55
C GLY A 372 -9.30 -17.82 -17.61
N PRO A 373 -10.05 -17.53 -16.52
CA PRO A 373 -11.50 -17.62 -16.53
C PRO A 373 -12.18 -16.50 -17.33
N LEU A 374 -11.50 -15.36 -17.50
CA LEU A 374 -11.90 -14.19 -18.30
C LEU A 374 -10.64 -13.63 -19.00
N PRO A 375 -10.79 -12.88 -20.10
CA PRO A 375 -9.66 -12.18 -20.73
C PRO A 375 -9.05 -11.17 -19.76
N ASP A 376 -7.71 -11.07 -19.72
CA ASP A 376 -7.04 -10.02 -18.97
C ASP A 376 -7.42 -8.65 -19.58
N ILE A 377 -7.56 -7.61 -18.75
CA ILE A 377 -7.75 -6.23 -19.24
C ILE A 377 -6.40 -5.53 -19.14
N VAL A 378 -5.89 -5.01 -20.26
CA VAL A 378 -4.64 -4.25 -20.30
C VAL A 378 -4.94 -2.78 -20.55
N CYS A 379 -4.42 -1.91 -19.69
CA CYS A 379 -4.53 -0.46 -19.81
C CYS A 379 -3.13 0.17 -19.84
N ARG A 380 -2.83 0.89 -20.91
CA ARG A 380 -1.60 1.66 -21.13
C ARG A 380 -1.98 3.13 -21.24
N ALA A 381 -2.00 3.81 -20.09
CA ALA A 381 -2.39 5.21 -20.01
C ALA A 381 -1.47 5.98 -19.06
N GLY A 382 -0.79 7.00 -19.59
CA GLY A 382 0.20 7.77 -18.82
C GLY A 382 1.42 6.93 -18.46
N ASN A 383 1.91 7.08 -17.22
CA ASN A 383 3.11 6.42 -16.74
C ASN A 383 2.85 5.04 -16.10
N LEU A 384 1.59 4.63 -15.99
CA LEU A 384 1.21 3.34 -15.43
C LEU A 384 0.66 2.43 -16.53
N HIS A 385 1.30 1.27 -16.67
CA HIS A 385 0.77 0.18 -17.47
C HIS A 385 0.16 -0.84 -16.52
N LEU A 386 -1.14 -1.04 -16.62
CA LEU A 386 -1.92 -1.89 -15.74
C LEU A 386 -2.41 -3.11 -16.50
N ARG A 387 -2.41 -4.25 -15.81
CA ARG A 387 -3.04 -5.49 -16.25
C ARG A 387 -3.92 -6.02 -15.14
N THR A 388 -5.21 -6.10 -15.40
CA THR A 388 -6.12 -6.91 -14.58
C THR A 388 -5.98 -8.35 -15.01
N ARG A 389 -5.73 -9.24 -14.04
CA ARG A 389 -5.66 -10.68 -14.24
C ARG A 389 -6.76 -11.36 -13.46
N PHE A 390 -7.57 -12.17 -14.14
CA PHE A 390 -8.64 -12.94 -13.50
C PHE A 390 -8.17 -14.34 -13.13
N TYR A 391 -8.63 -14.85 -11.98
CA TYR A 391 -8.35 -16.19 -11.49
C TYR A 391 -9.58 -16.78 -10.78
N LYS A 392 -9.62 -18.11 -10.65
CA LYS A 392 -10.69 -18.78 -9.90
C LYS A 392 -10.37 -18.77 -8.41
N LEU A 393 -11.35 -18.44 -7.59
CA LEU A 393 -11.29 -18.55 -6.15
C LEU A 393 -12.48 -19.42 -5.69
N GLY A 394 -12.25 -20.73 -5.57
CA GLY A 394 -13.34 -21.69 -5.44
C GLY A 394 -14.26 -21.65 -6.65
N ASP A 395 -15.54 -21.38 -6.42
CA ASP A 395 -16.57 -21.29 -7.47
C ASP A 395 -16.75 -19.88 -8.04
N THR A 396 -16.03 -18.88 -7.51
CA THR A 396 -16.10 -17.50 -8.00
C THR A 396 -14.91 -17.12 -8.88
N ILE A 397 -15.08 -16.05 -9.64
CA ILE A 397 -13.99 -15.39 -10.38
C ILE A 397 -13.58 -14.17 -9.57
N ASP A 398 -12.30 -14.08 -9.26
CA ASP A 398 -11.67 -12.94 -8.61
C ASP A 398 -10.59 -12.36 -9.53
N HIS A 399 -10.05 -11.19 -9.20
CA HIS A 399 -9.05 -10.51 -10.00
C HIS A 399 -7.97 -9.82 -9.16
N GLU A 400 -6.90 -9.45 -9.84
CA GLU A 400 -5.81 -8.64 -9.28
C GLU A 400 -5.31 -7.64 -10.32
N ILE A 401 -4.84 -6.47 -9.87
CA ILE A 401 -4.25 -5.45 -10.72
C ILE A 401 -2.73 -5.49 -10.58
N LEU A 402 -2.07 -5.82 -11.68
CA LEU A 402 -0.62 -5.87 -11.79
C LEU A 402 -0.11 -4.67 -12.59
N THR A 403 1.08 -4.18 -12.25
CA THR A 403 1.84 -3.38 -13.19
C THR A 403 2.37 -4.29 -14.29
N SER A 404 2.02 -4.02 -15.54
CA SER A 404 2.56 -4.74 -16.69
C SER A 404 3.86 -4.10 -17.18
N ASP A 405 4.77 -4.92 -17.69
CA ASP A 405 5.94 -4.46 -18.44
C ASP A 405 5.57 -3.70 -19.74
#